data_AF-A0A431TZE1-F1
#
_entry.id   AF-A0A431TZE1-F1
#
_cell.length_a   1.000
_cell.length_b   1.000
_cell.length_c   1.000
_cell.angle_alpha   90.00
_cell.angle_beta   90.00
_cell.angle_gamma   90.00
#
_symmetry.space_group_name_H-M   'P 1'
#
loop_
_entity.id
_entity.type
_entity.pdbx_description
1 polymer ?
#
loop_
_entity_poly.entity_id
_entity_poly.type
_entity_poly.pdbx_seq_one_letter_code
_entity_poly.pdbx_strand_id
1 'polypeptide(L)'
;MTEDLIYYNSRWRYALLTLSGVAFVVMGIWLIVQTGNWAMGLVTVLFFGACAAVGVRQFFDARPRLQISDKGILDRTLGVGLISWADISGAYLNAVNQEYFVCLHLRNEPIYLSRLSPLKRKLAGANAALGFTPLSINLSGVDLNPEQLLEYILKQSALAQLPGREIS
;
A
#
# COMPACT_ATOMS: atom_id res chain seq x y z
N MET A 1 4.08 12.68 -24.36
CA MET A 1 3.90 13.14 -22.97
C MET A 1 2.86 12.24 -22.35
N THR A 2 3.30 11.14 -21.77
CA THR A 2 2.46 10.19 -21.03
C THR A 2 2.20 10.81 -19.66
N GLU A 3 0.93 11.00 -19.29
CA GLU A 3 0.56 11.52 -17.98
C GLU A 3 1.05 10.55 -16.89
N ASP A 4 1.92 11.02 -16.00
CA ASP A 4 2.29 10.27 -14.80
C ASP A 4 1.01 10.08 -13.96
N LEU A 5 0.53 8.84 -13.86
CA LEU A 5 -0.61 8.49 -13.04
C LEU A 5 -0.15 8.40 -11.58
N ILE A 6 -0.38 9.49 -10.85
CA ILE A 6 -0.02 9.63 -9.44
C ILE A 6 -1.28 9.46 -8.60
N TYR A 7 -1.34 8.37 -7.83
CA TYR A 7 -2.47 8.11 -6.95
C TYR A 7 -2.18 8.50 -5.50
N TYR A 8 -3.07 9.31 -4.91
CA TYR A 8 -2.99 9.80 -3.54
C TYR A 8 -3.92 9.03 -2.62
N ASN A 9 -3.51 8.83 -1.37
CA ASN A 9 -4.35 8.16 -0.40
C ASN A 9 -5.53 9.06 0.02
N SER A 10 -6.72 8.48 0.21
CA SER A 10 -7.89 9.23 0.67
C SER A 10 -7.69 9.70 2.11
N ARG A 11 -7.45 11.00 2.28
CA ARG A 11 -7.17 11.65 3.58
C ARG A 11 -8.33 11.51 4.57
N TRP A 12 -9.55 11.31 4.06
CA TRP A 12 -10.77 11.15 4.85
C TRP A 12 -10.73 9.91 5.76
N ARG A 13 -10.15 8.80 5.29
CA ARG A 13 -10.02 7.57 6.09
C ARG A 13 -9.18 7.81 7.36
N TYR A 14 -8.10 8.59 7.23
CA TYR A 14 -7.26 8.96 8.37
C TYR A 14 -7.90 10.02 9.25
N ALA A 15 -8.72 10.92 8.69
CA ALA A 15 -9.51 11.85 9.48
C ALA A 15 -10.51 11.12 10.38
N LEU A 16 -11.24 10.14 9.85
CA LEU A 16 -12.16 9.30 10.62
C LEU A 16 -11.44 8.48 11.70
N LEU A 17 -10.29 7.88 11.37
CA LEU A 17 -9.44 7.16 12.34
C LEU A 17 -8.99 8.07 13.49
N THR A 18 -8.61 9.31 13.17
CA THR A 18 -8.18 10.29 14.16
C THR A 18 -9.34 10.73 15.06
N LEU A 19 -10.50 11.06 14.47
CA LEU A 19 -11.68 11.50 15.22
C LEU A 19 -12.20 10.40 16.16
N SER A 20 -12.30 9.17 15.67
CA SER A 20 -12.69 8.02 16.49
C SER A 20 -11.67 7.75 17.60
N GLY A 21 -10.37 7.77 17.29
CA GLY A 21 -9.31 7.64 18.30
C GLY A 21 -9.40 8.69 19.41
N VAL A 22 -9.63 9.96 19.07
CA VAL A 22 -9.83 11.04 20.05
C VAL A 22 -11.05 10.79 20.92
N ALA A 23 -12.18 10.36 20.34
CA ALA A 23 -13.39 10.05 21.10
C ALA A 23 -13.15 8.93 22.14
N PHE A 24 -12.43 7.87 21.76
CA PHE A 24 -12.07 6.78 22.68
C PHE A 24 -11.07 7.23 23.75
N VAL A 25 -10.14 8.15 23.45
CA VAL A 25 -9.26 8.73 24.46
C VAL A 25 -10.07 9.53 25.49
N VAL A 26 -11.03 10.35 25.07
CA VAL A 26 -11.92 11.09 25.98
C VAL A 26 -12.72 10.12 26.86
N MET A 27 -13.27 9.05 26.28
CA MET A 27 -13.96 8.00 27.03
C MET A 27 -13.03 7.31 28.04
N GLY A 28 -11.80 7.00 27.65
CA GLY A 28 -10.80 6.40 28.53
C GLY A 28 -10.44 7.30 29.72
N ILE A 29 -10.26 8.61 29.49
CA ILE A 29 -10.04 9.59 30.56
C ILE A 29 -11.27 9.66 31.49
N TRP A 30 -12.47 9.67 30.92
CA TRP A 30 -13.72 9.66 31.69
C TRP A 30 -13.83 8.42 32.58
N LEU A 31 -13.45 7.23 32.10
CA LEU A 31 -13.40 6.01 32.91
C LEU A 31 -12.44 6.14 34.10
N ILE A 32 -11.27 6.75 33.90
CA ILE A 32 -10.30 6.97 34.99
C ILE A 32 -10.87 7.94 36.03
N VAL A 33 -11.38 9.09 35.58
CA VAL A 33 -11.81 10.18 36.48
C VAL A 33 -13.11 9.86 37.21
N GLN A 34 -14.13 9.36 36.51
CA GLN A 34 -15.47 9.18 37.08
C GLN A 34 -15.69 7.82 37.71
N THR A 35 -15.11 6.76 37.16
CA THR A 35 -15.33 5.39 37.66
C THR A 35 -14.15 4.85 38.46
N GLY A 36 -13.02 5.55 38.47
CA GLY A 36 -11.78 5.06 39.10
C GLY A 36 -11.20 3.82 38.41
N ASN A 37 -11.63 3.51 37.18
CA ASN A 37 -11.19 2.31 36.48
C ASN A 37 -9.88 2.55 35.71
N TRP A 38 -8.79 2.57 36.46
CA TRP A 38 -7.45 2.86 35.94
C TRP A 38 -7.00 1.86 34.88
N ALA A 39 -7.25 0.57 35.07
CA ALA A 39 -6.78 -0.47 34.16
C ALA A 39 -7.41 -0.33 32.76
N MET A 40 -8.74 -0.30 32.67
CA MET A 40 -9.42 -0.15 31.37
C MET A 40 -9.22 1.23 30.77
N GLY A 41 -9.22 2.27 31.60
CA GLY A 41 -8.97 3.64 31.14
C GLY A 41 -7.59 3.80 30.52
N LEU A 42 -6.53 3.30 31.17
CA LEU A 42 -5.16 3.38 30.66
C LEU A 42 -4.98 2.59 29.37
N VAL A 43 -5.49 1.35 29.30
CA VAL A 43 -5.43 0.54 28.08
C VAL A 43 -6.11 1.25 26.92
N THR A 44 -7.29 1.83 27.17
CA THR A 44 -8.05 2.59 26.17
C THR A 44 -7.27 3.82 25.70
N VAL A 45 -6.80 4.66 26.63
CA VAL A 45 -6.07 5.89 26.29
C VAL A 45 -4.78 5.58 25.53
N LEU A 46 -4.00 4.59 25.97
CA LEU A 46 -2.73 4.25 25.32
C LEU A 46 -2.95 3.68 23.93
N PHE A 47 -3.88 2.73 23.78
CA PHE A 47 -4.14 2.09 22.49
C PHE A 47 -4.75 3.08 21.48
N PHE A 48 -5.85 3.73 21.84
CA PHE A 48 -6.54 4.65 20.93
C PHE A 48 -5.79 5.97 20.75
N GLY A 49 -5.03 6.42 21.75
CA GLY A 49 -4.11 7.55 21.61
C GLY A 49 -3.00 7.27 20.61
N ALA A 50 -2.40 6.07 20.63
CA ALA A 50 -1.43 5.65 19.62
C ALA A 50 -2.07 5.60 18.22
N CYS A 51 -3.27 5.04 18.08
CA CYS A 51 -4.02 5.02 16.82
C CYS A 51 -4.29 6.44 16.29
N ALA A 52 -4.70 7.37 17.16
CA ALA A 52 -4.94 8.77 16.79
C ALA A 52 -3.65 9.44 16.31
N ALA A 53 -2.53 9.24 17.02
CA ALA A 53 -1.23 9.80 16.63
C ALA A 53 -0.77 9.28 15.25
N VAL A 54 -0.97 7.98 14.97
CA VAL A 54 -0.71 7.40 13.65
C VAL A 54 -1.63 8.01 12.60
N GLY A 55 -2.93 8.17 12.90
CA GLY A 55 -3.90 8.81 12.03
C GLY A 55 -3.49 10.23 11.64
N VAL A 56 -3.10 11.06 12.61
CA VAL A 56 -2.59 12.43 12.39
C VAL A 56 -1.35 12.40 11.49
N ARG A 57 -0.36 11.56 11.82
CA ARG A 57 0.87 11.46 11.02
C ARG A 57 0.56 11.10 9.56
N GLN A 58 -0.37 10.17 9.35
CA GLN A 58 -0.73 9.70 8.02
C GLN A 58 -1.62 10.69 7.26
N PHE A 59 -2.41 11.51 7.97
CA PHE A 59 -3.22 12.58 7.40
C PHE A 59 -2.38 13.71 6.78
N PHE A 60 -1.23 14.03 7.39
CA PHE A 60 -0.27 15.00 6.87
C PHE A 60 0.71 14.41 5.83
N ASP A 61 0.77 13.10 5.69
CA ASP A 61 1.62 12.44 4.71
C ASP A 61 0.97 12.47 3.33
N ALA A 62 1.21 13.56 2.59
CA ALA A 62 0.70 13.78 1.23
C ALA A 62 1.50 13.04 0.14
N ARG A 63 2.41 12.13 0.52
CA ARG A 63 3.24 11.41 -0.45
C ARG A 63 2.38 10.47 -1.31
N PRO A 64 2.63 10.43 -2.62
CA PRO A 64 1.90 9.54 -3.50
C PRO A 64 2.11 8.09 -3.09
N ARG A 65 1.03 7.30 -3.14
CA ARG A 65 1.04 5.90 -2.73
C ARG A 65 1.56 5.03 -3.87
N LEU A 66 1.01 5.27 -5.06
CA LEU A 66 1.34 4.58 -6.28
C LEU A 66 1.68 5.63 -7.34
N GLN A 67 2.85 5.49 -7.94
CA GLN A 67 3.28 6.31 -9.06
C GLN A 67 3.59 5.38 -10.22
N ILE A 68 2.87 5.57 -11.33
CA ILE A 68 3.08 4.85 -12.57
C ILE A 68 3.69 5.86 -13.54
N SER A 69 4.87 5.55 -14.04
CA SER A 69 5.66 6.42 -14.92
C SER A 69 6.22 5.63 -16.10
N ASP A 70 6.81 6.32 -17.07
CA ASP A 70 7.48 5.68 -18.22
C ASP A 70 8.63 4.75 -17.82
N LYS A 71 9.22 4.94 -16.63
CA LYS A 71 10.33 4.13 -16.13
C LYS A 71 9.87 2.83 -15.47
N GLY A 72 8.65 2.82 -14.93
CA GLY A 72 8.14 1.70 -14.16
C GLY A 72 7.05 2.08 -13.16
N ILE A 73 6.83 1.17 -12.22
CA ILE A 73 5.86 1.31 -11.14
C ILE A 73 6.58 1.52 -9.81
N LEU A 74 6.20 2.54 -9.05
CA LEU A 74 6.66 2.77 -7.70
C LEU A 74 5.47 2.72 -6.74
N ASP A 75 5.41 1.67 -5.92
CA ASP A 75 4.47 1.57 -4.81
C ASP A 75 5.21 1.68 -3.48
N ARG A 76 4.90 2.73 -2.74
CA ARG A 76 5.52 3.01 -1.44
C ARG A 76 5.17 1.98 -0.37
N THR A 77 3.99 1.36 -0.48
CA THR A 77 3.51 0.37 0.49
C THR A 77 4.33 -0.93 0.43
N LEU A 78 4.70 -1.35 -0.80
CA LEU A 78 5.61 -2.47 -1.02
C LEU A 78 6.98 -2.20 -0.40
N GLY A 79 7.53 -0.99 -0.60
CA GLY A 79 8.82 -0.61 -0.03
C GLY A 79 10.03 -1.26 -0.71
N VAL A 80 9.87 -1.71 -1.96
CA VAL A 80 10.96 -2.25 -2.82
C VAL A 80 11.59 -1.21 -3.75
N GLY A 81 11.06 0.01 -3.74
CA GLY A 81 11.45 1.09 -4.66
C GLY A 81 10.79 0.97 -6.03
N LEU A 82 11.41 1.57 -7.04
CA LEU A 82 10.93 1.54 -8.42
C LEU A 82 11.12 0.13 -9.01
N ILE A 83 10.04 -0.43 -9.56
CA ILE A 83 10.01 -1.68 -10.33
C ILE A 83 10.00 -1.30 -11.80
N SER A 84 11.06 -1.65 -12.54
CA SER A 84 11.15 -1.32 -13.97
C SER A 84 10.18 -2.14 -14.81
N TRP A 85 9.62 -1.55 -15.87
CA TRP A 85 8.79 -2.28 -16.84
C TRP A 85 9.50 -3.49 -17.47
N ALA A 86 10.82 -3.41 -17.66
CA ALA A 86 11.62 -4.49 -18.24
C ALA A 86 11.72 -5.72 -17.31
N ASP A 87 11.64 -5.50 -16.00
CA ASP A 87 11.69 -6.58 -15.01
C ASP A 87 10.32 -7.28 -14.82
N ILE A 88 9.22 -6.65 -15.24
CA ILE A 88 7.88 -7.23 -15.16
C ILE A 88 7.70 -8.23 -16.31
N SER A 89 7.65 -9.52 -15.97
CA SER A 89 7.40 -10.61 -16.94
C SER A 89 5.92 -10.84 -17.22
N GLY A 90 5.06 -10.44 -16.29
CA GLY A 90 3.62 -10.57 -16.39
C GLY A 90 2.94 -10.00 -15.16
N ALA A 91 1.61 -9.93 -15.20
CA ALA A 91 0.79 -9.52 -14.08
C ALA A 91 -0.57 -10.21 -14.17
N TYR A 92 -1.25 -10.36 -13.04
CA TYR A 92 -2.64 -10.82 -12.98
C TYR A 92 -3.40 -10.09 -11.87
N LEU A 93 -4.73 -10.10 -11.97
CA LEU A 93 -5.60 -9.59 -10.93
C LEU A 93 -5.97 -10.70 -9.96
N ASN A 94 -5.93 -10.37 -8.67
CA ASN A 94 -6.50 -11.19 -7.62
C ASN A 94 -7.39 -10.31 -6.74
N ALA A 95 -8.41 -10.90 -6.12
CA ALA A 95 -9.35 -10.18 -5.27
C ALA A 95 -9.62 -10.94 -3.98
N VAL A 96 -9.55 -10.24 -2.86
CA VAL A 96 -9.87 -10.79 -1.53
C VAL A 96 -10.71 -9.77 -0.79
N ASN A 97 -11.83 -10.21 -0.20
CA ASN A 97 -12.75 -9.36 0.57
C ASN A 97 -13.19 -8.08 -0.17
N GLN A 98 -13.54 -8.19 -1.47
CA GLN A 98 -13.94 -7.05 -2.31
C GLN A 98 -12.82 -6.02 -2.58
N GLU A 99 -11.57 -6.33 -2.20
CA GLU A 99 -10.39 -5.54 -2.52
C GLU A 99 -9.62 -6.17 -3.68
N TYR A 100 -9.28 -5.37 -4.68
CA TYR A 100 -8.52 -5.81 -5.86
C TYR A 100 -7.02 -5.57 -5.68
N PHE A 101 -6.24 -6.51 -6.18
CA PHE A 101 -4.79 -6.50 -6.14
C PHE A 101 -4.23 -6.86 -7.51
N VAL A 102 -3.26 -6.08 -8.00
CA VAL A 102 -2.47 -6.46 -9.17
C VAL A 102 -1.22 -7.18 -8.69
N CYS A 103 -1.16 -8.48 -8.95
CA CYS A 103 -0.02 -9.32 -8.62
C CYS A 103 0.99 -9.26 -9.76
N LEU A 104 2.20 -8.77 -9.48
CA LEU A 104 3.27 -8.68 -10.47
C LEU A 104 4.14 -9.93 -10.45
N HIS A 105 4.43 -10.48 -11.62
CA HIS A 105 5.47 -11.48 -11.82
C HIS A 105 6.73 -10.80 -12.34
N LEU A 106 7.81 -10.83 -11.55
CA LEU A 106 9.09 -10.24 -11.93
C LEU A 106 10.08 -11.32 -12.37
N ARG A 107 10.88 -11.00 -13.40
CA ARG A 107 11.99 -11.87 -13.85
C ARG A 107 13.02 -12.07 -12.75
N ASN A 108 13.34 -10.99 -12.04
CA ASN A 108 14.37 -10.95 -10.98
C ASN A 108 13.78 -10.66 -9.60
N GLU A 109 12.72 -11.38 -9.21
CA GLU A 109 12.05 -11.20 -7.92
C GLU A 109 12.98 -11.17 -6.69
N PRO A 110 14.03 -12.01 -6.58
CA PRO A 110 14.94 -12.00 -5.42
C PRO A 110 15.65 -10.66 -5.20
N ILE A 111 15.95 -9.91 -6.27
CA ILE A 111 16.59 -8.59 -6.18
C ILE A 111 15.67 -7.61 -5.46
N TYR A 112 14.38 -7.63 -5.78
CA TYR A 112 13.39 -6.75 -5.15
C TYR A 112 13.10 -7.16 -3.70
N LEU A 113 12.99 -8.46 -3.43
CA LEU A 113 12.77 -8.98 -2.07
C LEU A 113 13.97 -8.73 -1.14
N SER A 114 15.19 -8.64 -1.69
CA SER A 114 16.38 -8.31 -0.91
C SER A 114 16.33 -6.89 -0.32
N ARG A 115 15.60 -5.97 -0.96
CA ARG A 115 15.39 -4.58 -0.51
C ARG A 115 14.40 -4.47 0.66
N LEU A 116 13.58 -5.51 0.89
CA LEU A 116 12.63 -5.54 2.00
C LEU A 116 13.34 -5.78 3.33
N SER A 117 12.81 -5.16 4.39
CA SER A 117 13.18 -5.51 5.76
C SER A 117 12.81 -6.97 6.07
N PRO A 118 13.50 -7.63 7.02
CA PRO A 118 13.29 -9.06 7.31
C PRO A 118 11.83 -9.42 7.62
N LEU A 119 11.14 -8.54 8.36
CA LEU A 119 9.72 -8.72 8.68
C LEU A 119 8.84 -8.66 7.43
N LYS A 120 9.04 -7.64 6.58
CA LYS A 120 8.28 -7.49 5.33
C LYS A 120 8.52 -8.64 4.36
N ARG A 121 9.76 -9.13 4.27
CA ARG A 121 10.12 -10.28 3.44
C ARG A 121 9.37 -11.55 3.87
N LYS A 122 9.30 -11.80 5.18
CA LYS A 122 8.56 -12.95 5.72
C LYS A 122 7.06 -12.86 5.42
N LEU A 123 6.47 -11.67 5.58
CA LEU A 123 5.06 -11.44 5.25
C LEU A 123 4.79 -11.59 3.75
N ALA A 124 5.66 -11.06 2.89
CA ALA A 124 5.56 -11.21 1.44
C ALA A 124 5.62 -12.68 1.00
N GLY A 125 6.44 -13.51 1.66
CA GLY A 125 6.47 -14.96 1.42
C GLY A 125 5.20 -15.68 1.86
N ALA A 126 4.54 -15.20 2.92
CA ALA A 126 3.27 -15.79 3.38
C ALA A 126 2.10 -15.50 2.42
N ASN A 127 2.15 -14.38 1.68
CA ASN A 127 1.13 -14.02 0.69
C ASN A 127 1.02 -15.06 -0.45
N ALA A 128 2.10 -15.78 -0.76
CA ALA A 128 2.09 -16.87 -1.75
C ALA A 128 1.09 -17.98 -1.40
N ALA A 129 0.89 -18.27 -0.10
CA ALA A 129 -0.10 -19.26 0.34
C ALA A 129 -1.54 -18.84 0.06
N LEU A 130 -1.78 -17.54 -0.17
CA LEU A 130 -3.08 -16.96 -0.51
C LEU A 130 -3.23 -16.72 -2.03
N GLY A 131 -2.30 -17.23 -2.85
CA GLY A 131 -2.33 -17.05 -4.30
C GLY A 131 -1.95 -15.65 -4.77
N PHE A 132 -1.18 -14.90 -3.97
CA PHE A 132 -0.61 -13.62 -4.39
C PHE A 132 0.87 -13.77 -4.72
N THR A 133 1.38 -12.90 -5.59
CA THR A 133 2.83 -12.75 -5.68
C THR A 133 3.36 -11.96 -4.47
N PRO A 134 4.64 -12.14 -4.10
CA PRO A 134 5.27 -11.36 -3.03
C PRO A 134 5.19 -9.84 -3.24
N LEU A 135 4.98 -9.41 -4.49
CA LEU A 135 4.84 -8.02 -4.91
C LEU A 135 3.47 -7.79 -5.54
N SER A 136 2.46 -7.65 -4.69
CA SER A 136 1.08 -7.36 -5.05
C SER A 136 0.73 -5.90 -4.75
N ILE A 137 0.34 -5.15 -5.76
CA ILE A 137 -0.12 -3.76 -5.62
C ILE A 137 -1.59 -3.79 -5.20
N ASN A 138 -1.89 -3.27 -4.02
CA ASN A 138 -3.26 -3.12 -3.54
C ASN A 138 -3.90 -1.88 -4.18
N LEU A 139 -5.05 -2.09 -4.83
CA LEU A 139 -5.81 -1.04 -5.53
C LEU A 139 -6.91 -0.43 -4.65
N SER A 140 -6.97 -0.79 -3.37
CA SER A 140 -8.04 -0.35 -2.48
C SER A 140 -7.98 1.14 -2.25
N GLY A 141 -9.10 1.79 -2.56
CA GLY A 141 -9.19 3.24 -2.52
C GLY A 141 -8.38 3.91 -3.62
N VAL A 142 -8.07 3.21 -4.73
CA VAL A 142 -7.66 3.78 -6.03
C VAL A 142 -8.91 3.91 -6.90
N ASP A 143 -9.21 5.12 -7.40
CA ASP A 143 -10.34 5.37 -8.30
C ASP A 143 -9.94 5.05 -9.74
N LEU A 144 -9.71 3.76 -10.00
CA LEU A 144 -9.28 3.27 -11.30
C LEU A 144 -9.82 1.85 -11.50
N ASN A 145 -10.21 1.54 -12.73
CA ASN A 145 -10.70 0.20 -13.04
C ASN A 145 -9.52 -0.81 -12.97
N PRO A 146 -9.59 -1.85 -12.12
CA PRO A 146 -8.52 -2.83 -11.96
C PRO A 146 -8.10 -3.51 -13.27
N GLU A 147 -9.06 -3.79 -14.15
CA GLU A 147 -8.83 -4.45 -15.45
C GLU A 147 -8.06 -3.54 -16.39
N GLN A 148 -8.43 -2.25 -16.45
CA GLN A 148 -7.72 -1.26 -17.27
C GLN A 148 -6.28 -1.07 -16.78
N LEU A 149 -6.06 -1.10 -15.46
CA LEU A 149 -4.70 -1.04 -14.92
C LEU A 149 -3.88 -2.25 -15.31
N LEU A 150 -4.45 -3.45 -15.19
CA LEU A 150 -3.79 -4.68 -15.57
C LEU A 150 -3.39 -4.65 -17.06
N GLU A 151 -4.33 -4.26 -17.93
CA GLU A 151 -4.08 -4.15 -19.37
C GLU A 151 -2.97 -3.13 -19.66
N TYR A 152 -2.99 -1.97 -18.99
CA TYR A 152 -1.93 -0.97 -19.11
C TYR A 152 -0.56 -1.53 -18.70
N ILE A 153 -0.48 -2.23 -17.56
CA ILE A 153 0.76 -2.83 -17.05
C ILE A 153 1.29 -3.88 -18.03
N LEU A 154 0.41 -4.77 -18.52
CA LEU A 154 0.79 -5.79 -19.49
C LEU A 154 1.31 -5.16 -20.78
N LYS A 155 0.62 -4.15 -21.32
CA LYS A 155 1.04 -3.42 -22.52
C LYS A 155 2.40 -2.75 -22.34
N GLN A 156 2.62 -2.03 -21.23
CA GLN A 156 3.90 -1.35 -20.97
C GLN A 156 5.04 -2.35 -20.77
N SER A 157 4.80 -3.44 -20.04
CA SER A 157 5.80 -4.50 -19.86
C SER A 157 6.19 -5.15 -21.19
N ALA A 158 5.23 -5.43 -22.07
CA ALA A 158 5.48 -5.99 -23.39
C ALA A 158 6.28 -5.03 -24.28
N LEU A 159 5.93 -3.73 -24.29
CA LEU A 159 6.66 -2.70 -25.03
C LEU A 159 8.10 -2.53 -24.55
N ALA A 160 8.34 -2.64 -23.24
CA ALA A 160 9.69 -2.57 -22.66
C ALA A 160 10.56 -3.79 -23.00
N GLN A 161 9.94 -4.90 -23.43
CA GLN A 161 10.61 -6.14 -23.80
C GLN A 161 10.88 -6.24 -25.31
N LEU A 162 10.35 -5.33 -26.12
CA LEU A 162 10.63 -5.30 -27.56
C LEU A 162 12.13 -4.99 -27.81
N PRO A 163 12.82 -5.80 -28.63
CA PRO A 163 14.20 -5.52 -29.03
C PRO A 163 14.19 -4.26 -29.91
N GLY A 164 14.59 -3.12 -29.33
CA GLY A 164 14.64 -1.84 -30.05
C GLY A 164 14.48 -0.57 -29.22
N ARG A 165 14.26 -0.66 -27.90
CA ARG A 165 14.17 0.52 -27.00
C ARG A 165 15.50 0.86 -26.31
N GLU A 166 16.62 0.40 -26.84
CA GLU A 166 17.91 1.03 -26.55
C GLU A 166 18.09 2.17 -27.56
N ILE A 167 18.25 3.39 -27.03
CA ILE A 167 18.69 4.61 -27.72
C ILE A 167 17.61 5.34 -28.55
N SER A 168 16.98 6.35 -27.94
CA SER A 168 16.96 7.73 -28.48
C SER A 168 16.64 8.74 -27.39
#